data_AF-A0A950LFK0-F1
#
_entry.id   AF-A0A950LFK0-F1
#
_cell.length_a   1.000
_cell.length_b   1.000
_cell.length_c   1.000
_cell.angle_alpha   90.00
_cell.angle_beta   90.00
_cell.angle_gamma   90.00
#
_symmetry.space_group_name_H-M   'P 1'
#
loop_
_entity.id
_entity.type
_entity.pdbx_description
1 polymer ?
#
loop_
_entity_poly.entity_id
_entity_poly.type
_entity_poly.pdbx_seq_one_letter_code
_entity_poly.pdbx_strand_id
1 'polypeptide(L)'
;MTHNLRYVLTCVVVLLARPTLAQQPEPALAERHARSEVIFAASQDRADDLPADAGTTRGGVQGLTPAQMQADFDLMRHALEEAHPGLYRYSTKAQMDREFDAQRGKLSRPMSREQFEVVVAQTLA
;
A
#
# COMPACT_ATOMS: atom_id res chain seq x y z
N MET A 1 -28.06 -10.89 -16.73
CA MET A 1 -26.77 -11.50 -16.36
C MET A 1 -25.85 -11.43 -17.55
N THR A 2 -24.76 -10.63 -17.49
CA THR A 2 -23.49 -10.69 -18.29
C THR A 2 -22.91 -9.29 -18.57
N HIS A 3 -22.47 -8.54 -17.57
CA HIS A 3 -21.87 -7.19 -17.78
C HIS A 3 -20.63 -6.90 -16.92
N ASN A 4 -19.84 -7.92 -16.55
CA ASN A 4 -18.62 -7.73 -15.72
C ASN A 4 -17.37 -8.44 -16.27
N LEU A 5 -17.30 -8.70 -17.58
CA LEU A 5 -16.17 -9.42 -18.17
C LEU A 5 -15.66 -8.86 -19.51
N ARG A 6 -15.92 -7.57 -19.79
CA ARG A 6 -15.43 -6.89 -21.01
C ARG A 6 -14.53 -5.68 -20.75
N TYR A 7 -14.33 -5.28 -19.49
CA TYR A 7 -13.53 -4.09 -19.18
C TYR A 7 -12.02 -4.37 -19.05
N VAL A 8 -11.62 -5.63 -18.85
CA VAL A 8 -10.19 -6.00 -18.72
C VAL A 8 -9.51 -6.23 -20.08
N LEU A 9 -10.27 -6.35 -21.18
CA LEU A 9 -9.73 -6.74 -22.49
C LEU A 9 -9.73 -5.64 -23.56
N THR A 10 -10.28 -4.45 -23.28
CA THR A 10 -10.26 -3.33 -24.24
C THR A 10 -8.94 -2.55 -24.23
N CYS A 11 -8.14 -2.60 -23.15
CA CYS A 11 -6.82 -1.97 -23.12
C CYS A 11 -5.76 -2.67 -23.97
N VAL A 12 -5.98 -3.92 -24.42
CA VAL A 12 -4.94 -4.72 -25.11
C VAL A 12 -5.08 -4.68 -26.65
N VAL A 13 -6.22 -4.25 -27.19
CA VAL A 13 -6.55 -4.39 -28.63
C VAL A 13 -6.58 -3.06 -29.39
N VAL A 14 -5.92 -2.01 -28.88
CA VAL A 14 -5.51 -0.84 -29.71
C VAL A 14 -4.11 -1.06 -30.31
N LEU A 15 -3.50 -2.23 -30.07
CA LEU A 15 -2.11 -2.53 -30.45
C LEU A 15 -1.94 -3.27 -31.79
N LEU A 16 -3.01 -3.55 -32.57
CA LEU A 16 -2.90 -4.40 -33.76
C LEU A 16 -3.65 -3.88 -35.00
N ALA A 17 -3.35 -2.66 -35.44
CA ALA A 17 -3.65 -2.20 -36.80
C ALA A 17 -2.51 -1.33 -37.36
N ARG A 18 -1.61 -2.01 -38.08
CA ARG A 18 -0.45 -1.55 -38.87
C ARG A 18 -0.79 -0.40 -39.86
N PRO A 19 0.16 0.48 -40.24
CA PRO A 19 1.16 0.09 -41.24
C PRO A 19 2.58 0.64 -41.06
N THR A 20 3.51 -0.24 -41.44
CA THR A 20 4.91 0.00 -41.81
C THR A 20 5.02 1.02 -42.95
N LEU A 21 5.75 2.12 -42.74
CA LEU A 21 6.67 2.70 -43.73
C LEU A 21 7.52 3.81 -43.09
N ALA A 22 8.76 3.89 -43.57
CA ALA A 22 9.76 4.93 -43.34
C ALA A 22 10.57 4.86 -42.02
N GLN A 23 11.54 3.95 -42.04
CA GLN A 23 12.93 4.18 -41.65
C GLN A 23 13.27 5.65 -41.36
N GLN A 24 13.59 5.99 -40.10
CA GLN A 24 14.42 7.16 -39.78
C GLN A 24 15.45 6.75 -38.69
N PRO A 25 16.71 7.18 -38.80
CA PRO A 25 17.86 6.52 -38.18
C PRO A 25 18.00 6.77 -36.66
N GLU A 26 18.41 5.74 -35.94
CA GLU A 26 18.80 5.72 -34.52
C GLU A 26 19.80 6.83 -34.15
N PRO A 27 19.44 7.79 -33.27
CA PRO A 27 20.44 8.57 -32.57
C PRO A 27 20.82 7.87 -31.26
N ALA A 28 22.05 7.36 -31.25
CA ALA A 28 22.95 7.20 -30.11
C ALA A 28 22.36 6.69 -28.78
N LEU A 29 22.69 5.43 -28.48
CA LEU A 29 22.51 4.68 -27.22
C LEU A 29 23.02 5.37 -25.94
N ALA A 30 23.67 6.55 -26.02
CA ALA A 30 24.31 7.22 -24.89
C ALA A 30 23.36 8.10 -24.03
N GLU A 31 22.22 8.57 -24.56
CA GLU A 31 21.32 9.46 -23.81
C GLU A 31 20.23 8.74 -22.99
N ARG A 32 20.09 7.41 -23.14
CA ARG A 32 19.08 6.63 -22.41
C ARG A 32 19.45 6.36 -20.96
N HIS A 33 20.75 6.35 -20.62
CA HIS A 33 21.20 6.13 -19.25
C HIS A 33 21.05 7.36 -18.36
N ALA A 34 21.22 8.58 -18.90
CA ALA A 34 21.14 9.81 -18.11
C ALA A 34 19.70 10.16 -17.67
N ARG A 35 18.66 9.72 -18.39
CA ARG A 35 17.25 9.97 -18.02
C ARG A 35 16.70 9.03 -16.96
N SER A 36 17.32 7.87 -16.75
CA SER A 36 16.85 6.91 -15.74
C SER A 36 17.29 7.26 -14.32
N GLU A 37 18.39 8.00 -14.15
CA GLU A 37 18.83 8.48 -12.81
C GLU A 37 18.04 9.70 -12.33
N VAL A 38 17.54 10.53 -13.25
CA VAL A 38 16.81 11.76 -12.91
C VAL A 38 15.42 11.47 -12.32
N ILE A 39 14.77 10.36 -12.71
CA ILE A 39 13.47 9.96 -12.14
C ILE A 39 13.63 9.42 -10.71
N PHE A 40 14.75 8.74 -10.40
CA PHE A 40 15.01 8.25 -9.05
C PHE A 40 15.40 9.39 -8.10
N ALA A 41 16.23 10.33 -8.55
CA ALA A 41 16.63 11.50 -7.76
C ALA A 41 15.46 12.46 -7.45
N ALA A 42 14.53 12.67 -8.39
CA ALA A 42 13.39 13.58 -8.19
C ALA A 42 12.35 13.09 -7.16
N SER A 43 12.40 11.81 -6.77
CA SER A 43 11.55 11.26 -5.70
C SER A 43 12.13 11.46 -4.30
N GLN A 44 13.42 11.79 -4.19
CA GLN A 44 14.14 11.89 -2.92
C GLN A 44 14.08 13.29 -2.31
N ASP A 45 13.86 14.33 -3.12
CA ASP A 45 13.93 15.76 -2.74
C ASP A 45 12.61 16.31 -2.15
N ARG A 46 11.51 15.54 -2.18
CA ARG A 46 10.23 15.92 -1.54
C ARG A 46 10.08 15.44 -0.09
N ALA A 47 11.15 14.91 0.51
CA ALA A 47 11.11 14.35 1.86
C ALA A 47 11.33 15.37 2.99
N ASP A 48 11.68 16.63 2.69
CA ASP A 48 12.08 17.61 3.71
C ASP A 48 10.92 18.40 4.36
N ASP A 49 9.67 18.29 3.87
CA ASP A 49 8.51 19.06 4.39
C ASP A 49 7.41 18.17 5.02
N LEU A 50 7.79 17.01 5.57
CA LEU A 50 6.87 16.23 6.42
C LEU A 50 7.02 16.66 7.89
N PRO A 51 5.90 16.87 8.62
CA PRO A 51 5.96 17.17 10.05
C PRO A 51 6.79 16.11 10.78
N ALA A 52 7.59 16.57 11.75
CA ALA A 52 8.61 15.80 12.46
C ALA A 52 8.09 14.60 13.30
N ASP A 53 6.83 14.17 13.11
CA ASP A 53 6.24 12.99 13.72
C ASP A 53 6.12 11.78 12.76
N ALA A 54 6.41 11.95 11.47
CA ALA A 54 6.53 10.85 10.50
C ALA A 54 7.84 10.07 10.71
N GLY A 55 7.98 9.48 11.90
CA GLY A 55 9.16 8.75 12.36
C GLY A 55 9.40 7.49 11.55
N THR A 56 10.13 7.63 10.44
CA THR A 56 10.91 6.54 9.84
C THR A 56 11.96 6.10 10.86
N THR A 57 11.58 5.17 11.73
CA THR A 57 12.51 4.55 12.68
C THR A 57 13.37 3.57 11.90
N ARG A 58 14.48 4.08 11.34
CA ARG A 58 15.54 3.25 10.76
C ARG A 58 16.24 2.52 11.90
N GLY A 59 15.85 1.25 12.11
CA GLY A 59 16.69 0.23 12.76
C GLY A 59 17.22 0.53 14.16
N GLY A 60 16.35 0.92 15.09
CA GLY A 60 16.66 0.99 16.52
C GLY A 60 15.44 0.53 17.33
N VAL A 61 15.67 -0.17 18.44
CA VAL A 61 14.64 -0.69 19.36
C VAL A 61 13.97 0.46 20.10
N GLN A 62 13.23 1.30 19.37
CA GLN A 62 12.35 2.30 19.94
C GLN A 62 10.95 1.70 19.94
N GLY A 63 10.40 1.51 21.14
CA GLY A 63 9.05 0.98 21.31
C GLY A 63 8.03 1.91 20.66
N LEU A 64 7.03 1.34 20.01
CA LEU A 64 5.90 2.07 19.46
C LEU A 64 5.03 2.58 20.61
N THR A 65 4.62 3.84 20.53
CA THR A 65 3.67 4.39 21.50
C THR A 65 2.27 3.80 21.28
N PRO A 66 1.42 3.74 22.33
CA PRO A 66 0.03 3.31 22.18
C PRO A 66 -0.73 4.07 21.09
N ALA A 67 -0.50 5.38 21.00
CA ALA A 67 -1.18 6.24 20.01
C ALA A 67 -0.79 5.87 18.58
N GLN A 68 0.50 5.65 18.31
CA GLN A 68 0.98 5.22 16.99
C GLN A 68 0.40 3.86 16.60
N MET A 69 0.48 2.87 17.50
CA MET A 69 -0.06 1.54 17.19
C MET A 69 -1.57 1.54 16.97
N GLN A 70 -2.32 2.31 17.76
CA GLN A 70 -3.76 2.43 17.57
C GLN A 70 -4.10 3.11 16.25
N ALA A 71 -3.39 4.17 15.87
CA ALA A 71 -3.59 4.85 14.60
C ALA A 71 -3.30 3.92 13.41
N ASP A 72 -2.18 3.18 13.44
CA ASP A 72 -1.81 2.21 12.40
C ASP A 72 -2.84 1.06 12.30
N PHE A 73 -3.32 0.58 13.45
CA PHE A 73 -4.36 -0.45 13.50
C PHE A 73 -5.69 0.03 12.94
N ASP A 74 -6.09 1.27 13.25
CA ASP A 74 -7.33 1.88 12.75
C ASP A 74 -7.26 2.09 11.22
N LEU A 75 -6.09 2.50 10.71
CA LEU A 75 -5.84 2.61 9.27
C LEU A 75 -5.96 1.25 8.58
N MET A 76 -5.36 0.19 9.14
CA MET A 76 -5.49 -1.17 8.63
C MET A 76 -6.95 -1.63 8.60
N ARG A 77 -7.71 -1.44 9.69
CA ARG A 77 -9.14 -1.77 9.75
C ARG A 77 -9.90 -1.07 8.64
N HIS A 78 -9.69 0.23 8.47
CA HIS A 78 -10.37 1.01 7.43
C HIS A 78 -10.06 0.47 6.03
N ALA A 79 -8.79 0.20 5.73
CA ALA A 79 -8.37 -0.34 4.44
C ALA A 79 -8.98 -1.73 4.15
N LEU A 80 -9.12 -2.59 5.16
CA LEU A 80 -9.77 -3.89 5.02
C LEU A 80 -11.26 -3.76 4.74
N GLU A 81 -11.94 -2.87 5.47
CA GLU A 81 -13.36 -2.61 5.29
C GLU A 81 -13.67 -2.02 3.90
N GLU A 82 -12.79 -1.16 3.38
CA GLU A 82 -12.92 -0.57 2.05
C GLU A 82 -12.62 -1.56 0.93
N ALA A 83 -11.48 -2.26 1.00
CA ALA A 83 -10.99 -3.08 -0.10
C ALA A 83 -11.59 -4.49 -0.14
N HIS A 84 -12.17 -4.98 0.97
CA HIS A 84 -12.55 -6.38 1.12
C HIS A 84 -14.02 -6.56 1.50
N PRO A 85 -14.97 -6.46 0.54
CA PRO A 85 -16.39 -6.70 0.81
C PRO A 85 -16.68 -8.14 1.30
N GLY A 86 -15.76 -9.08 1.05
CA GLY A 86 -15.81 -10.45 1.56
C GLY A 86 -15.50 -10.59 3.06
N LEU A 87 -15.04 -9.54 3.74
CA LEU A 87 -14.72 -9.53 5.17
C LEU A 87 -15.88 -10.06 6.04
N TYR A 88 -17.11 -9.80 5.61
CA TYR A 88 -18.34 -10.17 6.33
C TYR A 88 -19.02 -11.43 5.78
N ARG A 89 -18.33 -12.23 4.97
CA ARG A 89 -18.93 -13.42 4.32
C ARG A 89 -19.38 -14.48 5.32
N TYR A 90 -18.63 -14.64 6.41
CA TYR A 90 -18.87 -15.68 7.43
C TYR A 90 -19.12 -15.12 8.83
N SER A 91 -18.97 -13.80 9.00
CA SER A 91 -19.13 -13.10 10.27
C SER A 91 -19.97 -11.85 10.04
N THR A 92 -20.89 -11.55 10.95
CA THR A 92 -21.62 -10.27 10.92
C THR A 92 -20.67 -9.11 11.21
N LYS A 93 -21.02 -7.90 10.76
CA LYS A 93 -20.26 -6.69 11.08
C LYS A 93 -20.04 -6.53 12.59
N ALA A 94 -21.07 -6.73 13.39
CA ALA A 94 -20.98 -6.63 14.84
C ALA A 94 -20.05 -7.68 15.48
N GLN A 95 -19.95 -8.90 14.92
CA GLN A 95 -18.97 -9.88 15.38
C GLN A 95 -17.56 -9.42 15.06
N MET A 96 -17.32 -8.97 13.82
CA MET A 96 -16.00 -8.50 13.39
C MET A 96 -15.55 -7.25 14.13
N ASP A 97 -16.46 -6.29 14.35
CA ASP A 97 -16.18 -5.06 15.11
C ASP A 97 -15.72 -5.40 16.54
N ARG A 98 -16.37 -6.38 17.19
CA ARG A 98 -15.94 -6.84 18.53
C ARG A 98 -14.54 -7.44 18.52
N GLU A 99 -14.19 -8.22 17.49
CA GLU A 99 -12.85 -8.77 17.37
C GLU A 99 -11.81 -7.65 17.17
N PHE A 100 -12.06 -6.71 16.26
CA PHE A 100 -11.18 -5.55 16.07
C PHE A 100 -11.00 -4.75 17.36
N ASP A 101 -12.08 -4.46 18.07
CA ASP A 101 -12.03 -3.68 19.31
C ASP A 101 -11.25 -4.43 20.41
N ALA A 102 -11.39 -5.76 20.48
CA ALA A 102 -10.64 -6.60 21.41
C ALA A 102 -9.13 -6.58 21.12
N GLN A 103 -8.73 -6.66 19.85
CA GLN A 103 -7.32 -6.58 19.45
C GLN A 103 -6.75 -5.18 19.65
N ARG A 104 -7.50 -4.14 19.25
CA ARG A 104 -7.14 -2.74 19.48
C ARG A 104 -6.92 -2.43 20.96
N GLY A 105 -7.72 -3.03 21.85
CA GLY A 105 -7.57 -2.89 23.31
C GLY A 105 -6.23 -3.42 23.86
N LYS A 106 -5.59 -4.37 23.17
CA LYS A 106 -4.25 -4.86 23.55
C LYS A 106 -3.16 -3.79 23.34
N LEU A 107 -3.40 -2.83 22.43
CA LEU A 107 -2.49 -1.75 22.05
C LEU A 107 -2.57 -0.55 23.01
N SER A 108 -2.68 -0.81 24.31
CA SER A 108 -2.87 0.21 25.36
C SER A 108 -1.58 0.58 26.10
N ARG A 109 -0.48 -0.12 25.82
CA ARG A 109 0.85 0.11 26.42
C ARG A 109 1.92 0.18 25.33
N PRO A 110 3.07 0.84 25.57
CA PRO A 110 4.17 0.78 24.62
C PRO A 110 4.62 -0.66 24.37
N MET A 111 4.88 -1.01 23.11
CA MET A 111 5.29 -2.36 22.69
C MET A 111 6.39 -2.28 21.63
N SER A 112 7.14 -3.36 21.46
CA SER A 112 8.07 -3.46 20.33
C SER A 112 7.30 -3.65 19.02
N ARG A 113 7.97 -3.40 17.89
CA ARG A 113 7.38 -3.61 16.57
C ARG A 113 6.96 -5.06 16.36
N GLU A 114 7.78 -6.02 16.79
CA GLU A 114 7.47 -7.45 16.66
C GLU A 114 6.22 -7.84 17.46
N GLN A 115 6.06 -7.27 18.64
CA GLN A 115 4.86 -7.47 19.46
C GLN A 115 3.61 -6.89 18.79
N PHE A 116 3.72 -5.72 18.17
CA PHE A 116 2.63 -5.12 17.39
C PHE A 116 2.27 -5.99 16.17
N GLU A 117 3.27 -6.46 15.43
CA GLU A 117 3.07 -7.35 14.26
C GLU A 117 2.35 -8.65 14.64
N VAL A 118 2.61 -9.21 15.83
CA VAL A 118 1.87 -10.38 16.34
C VAL A 118 0.39 -10.06 16.58
N VAL A 119 0.06 -8.89 17.15
CA VAL A 119 -1.34 -8.48 17.37
C VAL A 119 -2.06 -8.29 16.04
N VAL A 120 -1.41 -7.67 15.06
CA VAL A 120 -1.94 -7.49 13.71
C VAL A 120 -2.17 -8.86 13.04
N ALA A 121 -1.19 -9.77 13.08
CA ALA A 121 -1.32 -11.10 12.51
C ALA A 121 -2.47 -11.90 13.13
N GLN A 122 -2.67 -11.81 14.46
CA GLN A 122 -3.81 -12.44 15.15
C GLN A 122 -5.17 -11.90 14.70
N THR A 123 -5.22 -10.65 14.24
CA THR A 123 -6.47 -10.02 13.77
C THR A 123 -6.86 -10.53 12.38
N LEU A 124 -5.89 -10.96 11.58
CA LEU A 124 -6.07 -11.36 10.18
C LEU A 124 -6.18 -12.88 9.96
N ALA A 125 -5.93 -13.67 10.99
CA ALA A 125 -5.91 -15.14 10.95
C ALA A 125 -7.33 -15.73 11.06
#